data_AF-A0A6V8PQU4-F1
#
_entry.id   AF-A0A6V8PQU4-F1
#
_cell.length_a   1.000
_cell.length_b   1.000
_cell.length_c   1.000
_cell.angle_alpha   90.00
_cell.angle_beta   90.00
_cell.angle_gamma   90.00
#
_symmetry.space_group_name_H-M   'P 1'
#
loop_
_entity.id
_entity.type
_entity.pdbx_description
1 polymer ?
#
loop_
_entity_poly.entity_id
_entity_poly.type
_entity_poly.pdbx_seq_one_letter_code
_entity_poly.pdbx_strand_id
1 'polypeptide(L)'
;KATFKIGLKEIKEKSLPPLDDDFASQVGEFNTIDELRAFVRDQISSGREREAQNLLRAEAVDRLIENAEIDVPLVMIADKVEGWIRELSSDLEKRGEDLEKFLQTKGRTREQLRADYARRAEREVRRDLILDRIAELEKLEVDEQEVKEEARKISQTSEDNREQLYEYYTKD
;
A
#
# COMPACT_ATOMS: atom_id res chain seq x y z
N LYS A 1 -18.85 25.38 -16.96
CA LYS A 1 -18.42 25.03 -18.33
C LYS A 1 -17.06 25.68 -18.57
N ALA A 2 -16.02 24.89 -18.82
CA ALA A 2 -14.70 25.40 -19.19
C ALA A 2 -14.56 25.32 -20.71
N THR A 3 -14.08 26.40 -21.33
CA THR A 3 -13.84 26.47 -22.78
C THR A 3 -12.34 26.59 -23.00
N PHE A 4 -11.74 25.55 -23.57
CA PHE A 4 -10.31 25.53 -23.90
C PHE A 4 -10.10 25.96 -25.34
N LYS A 5 -9.36 27.05 -25.55
CA LYS A 5 -8.83 27.43 -26.86
C LYS A 5 -7.46 26.78 -27.01
N ILE A 6 -7.38 25.72 -27.80
CA ILE A 6 -6.14 25.01 -28.08
C ILE A 6 -5.59 25.50 -29.42
N GLY A 7 -4.39 26.08 -29.40
CA GLY A 7 -3.63 26.40 -30.60
C GLY A 7 -2.73 25.22 -30.98
N LEU A 8 -3.06 24.54 -32.07
CA LEU A 8 -2.23 23.46 -32.61
C LEU A 8 -0.94 24.06 -33.18
N LYS A 9 0.20 23.78 -32.55
CA LYS A 9 1.52 24.27 -33.02
C LYS A 9 2.17 23.31 -34.00
N GLU A 10 2.10 22.01 -33.74
CA GLU A 10 2.80 20.99 -34.50
C GLU A 10 2.14 19.62 -34.28
N ILE A 11 2.19 18.76 -35.30
CA ILE A 11 1.85 17.35 -35.21
C ILE A 11 3.14 16.57 -35.48
N LYS A 12 3.58 15.78 -34.50
CA LYS A 12 4.71 14.85 -34.64
C LYS A 12 4.22 13.43 -34.55
N GLU A 13 4.79 12.55 -35.36
CA GLU A 13 4.61 11.12 -35.27
C GLU A 13 5.74 10.48 -34.46
N LYS A 14 5.42 9.51 -33.60
CA LYS A 14 6.44 8.75 -32.85
C LYS A 14 7.05 7.71 -33.79
N SER A 15 8.27 7.95 -34.25
CA SER A 15 9.09 6.91 -34.88
C SER A 15 9.71 6.06 -33.78
N LEU A 16 9.36 4.78 -33.74
CA LEU A 16 9.95 3.83 -32.79
C LEU A 16 11.29 3.33 -33.36
N PRO A 17 12.38 3.36 -32.59
CA PRO A 17 13.64 2.77 -33.00
C PRO A 17 13.48 1.25 -33.18
N PRO A 18 14.32 0.62 -34.03
CA PRO A 18 14.42 -0.82 -34.10
C PRO A 18 14.80 -1.41 -32.72
N LEU A 19 14.28 -2.59 -32.42
CA LEU A 19 14.60 -3.31 -31.17
C LEU A 19 15.85 -4.17 -31.38
N ASP A 20 17.01 -3.54 -31.35
CA ASP A 20 18.33 -4.13 -31.55
C ASP A 20 19.28 -3.79 -30.38
N ASP A 21 20.56 -4.17 -30.51
CA ASP A 21 21.57 -3.99 -29.47
C ASP A 21 21.90 -2.51 -29.22
N ASP A 22 21.77 -1.65 -30.25
CA ASP A 22 21.90 -0.20 -30.12
C ASP A 22 20.77 0.37 -29.25
N PHE A 23 19.54 -0.11 -29.44
CA PHE A 23 18.42 0.23 -28.56
C PHE A 23 18.64 -0.25 -27.13
N ALA A 24 19.15 -1.47 -26.94
CA ALA A 24 19.43 -2.01 -25.61
C ALA A 24 20.43 -1.13 -24.83
N SER A 25 21.49 -0.69 -25.51
CA SER A 25 22.52 0.18 -24.97
C SER A 25 22.02 1.60 -24.66
N GLN A 26 21.00 2.09 -25.38
CA GLN A 26 20.38 3.40 -25.12
C GLN A 26 19.46 3.41 -23.91
N VAL A 27 18.84 2.27 -23.58
CA VAL A 27 17.82 2.16 -22.52
C VAL A 27 18.45 1.84 -21.17
N GLY A 28 19.65 1.24 -21.13
CA GLY A 28 20.35 0.94 -19.89
C GLY A 28 21.70 0.28 -20.12
N GLU A 29 22.23 -0.33 -19.05
CA GLU A 29 23.51 -1.05 -19.06
C GLU A 29 23.36 -2.46 -19.68
N PHE A 30 22.78 -2.54 -20.88
CA PHE A 30 22.60 -3.80 -21.62
C PHE A 30 23.40 -3.76 -22.92
N ASN A 31 24.19 -4.80 -23.17
CA ASN A 31 25.01 -4.89 -24.38
C ASN A 31 24.23 -5.49 -25.56
N THR A 32 23.14 -6.22 -25.30
CA THR A 32 22.34 -6.86 -26.33
C THR A 32 20.83 -6.74 -26.06
N ILE A 33 20.03 -6.84 -27.12
CA ILE A 33 18.57 -6.89 -27.00
C ILE A 33 18.09 -8.09 -26.19
N ASP A 34 18.85 -9.20 -26.21
CA ASP A 34 18.52 -10.39 -25.44
C ASP A 34 18.78 -10.18 -23.93
N GLU A 35 19.83 -9.45 -23.55
CA GLU A 35 20.06 -9.03 -22.15
C GLU A 35 18.92 -8.13 -21.65
N LEU A 36 18.52 -7.13 -22.43
CA LEU A 36 17.38 -6.27 -22.10
C LEU A 36 16.08 -7.08 -21.97
N ARG A 37 15.83 -8.02 -22.88
CA ARG A 37 14.65 -8.90 -22.82
C ARG A 37 14.67 -9.82 -21.61
N ALA A 38 15.83 -10.37 -21.26
CA ALA A 38 15.99 -11.22 -20.08
C ALA A 38 15.70 -10.42 -18.80
N PHE A 39 16.25 -9.21 -18.69
CA PHE A 39 16.00 -8.31 -17.57
C PHE A 39 14.51 -7.95 -17.44
N VAL A 40 13.86 -7.52 -18.53
CA VAL A 40 12.42 -7.20 -18.51
C VAL A 40 11.58 -8.42 -18.13
N ARG A 41 11.94 -9.60 -18.64
CA ARG A 41 11.26 -10.86 -18.27
C ARG A 41 11.42 -11.15 -16.78
N ASP A 42 12.60 -10.98 -16.22
CA ASP A 42 12.86 -11.18 -14.79
C ASP A 42 12.07 -10.17 -13.92
N GLN A 43 12.04 -8.90 -14.31
CA GLN A 43 11.24 -7.87 -13.64
C GLN A 43 9.74 -8.21 -13.64
N ILE A 44 9.21 -8.65 -14.78
CA ILE A 44 7.79 -9.06 -14.88
C ILE A 44 7.55 -10.32 -14.06
N SER A 45 8.46 -11.30 -14.11
CA SER A 45 8.31 -12.59 -13.43
C SER A 45 8.35 -12.41 -11.92
N SER A 46 9.35 -11.68 -11.41
CA SER A 46 9.46 -11.36 -9.98
C SER A 46 8.28 -10.50 -9.49
N GLY A 47 7.79 -9.57 -10.32
CA GLY A 47 6.58 -8.81 -10.05
C GLY A 47 5.35 -9.71 -9.87
N ARG A 48 5.14 -10.64 -10.82
CA ARG A 48 4.03 -11.59 -10.77
C ARG A 48 4.15 -12.59 -9.62
N GLU A 49 5.35 -13.04 -9.30
CA GLU A 49 5.57 -13.93 -8.17
C GLU A 49 5.22 -13.25 -6.85
N ARG A 50 5.67 -12.00 -6.65
CA ARG A 50 5.29 -11.21 -5.47
C ARG A 50 3.78 -11.00 -5.39
N GLU A 51 3.13 -10.68 -6.51
CA GLU A 51 1.67 -10.53 -6.56
C GLU A 51 0.95 -11.82 -6.19
N ALA A 52 1.37 -12.96 -6.77
CA ALA A 52 0.79 -14.27 -6.48
C ALA A 52 0.97 -14.67 -5.02
N GLN A 53 2.15 -14.45 -4.44
CA GLN A 53 2.40 -14.72 -3.02
C GLN A 53 1.52 -13.85 -2.12
N ASN A 54 1.36 -12.56 -2.45
CA ASN A 54 0.50 -11.66 -1.68
C ASN A 54 -0.96 -12.07 -1.75
N LEU A 55 -1.46 -12.44 -2.94
CA LEU A 55 -2.81 -12.95 -3.13
C LEU A 55 -3.04 -14.23 -2.34
N LEU A 56 -2.11 -15.19 -2.40
CA LEU A 56 -2.19 -16.44 -1.66
C LEU A 56 -2.25 -16.19 -0.15
N ARG A 57 -1.38 -15.31 0.38
CA ARG A 57 -1.39 -14.96 1.81
C ARG A 57 -2.70 -14.28 2.21
N ALA A 58 -3.18 -13.33 1.42
CA ALA A 58 -4.44 -12.64 1.68
C ALA A 58 -5.62 -13.63 1.68
N GLU A 59 -5.70 -14.52 0.70
CA GLU A 59 -6.75 -15.54 0.64
C GLU A 59 -6.65 -16.52 1.81
N ALA A 60 -5.46 -16.96 2.19
CA ALA A 60 -5.27 -17.85 3.34
C ALA A 60 -5.77 -17.21 4.65
N VAL A 61 -5.43 -15.95 4.87
CA VAL A 61 -5.91 -15.18 6.04
C VAL A 61 -7.41 -14.95 5.97
N ASP A 62 -7.95 -14.65 4.80
CA ASP A 62 -9.40 -14.45 4.64
C ASP A 62 -10.19 -15.72 4.94
N ARG A 63 -9.73 -16.87 4.44
CA ARG A 63 -10.32 -18.18 4.77
C ARG A 63 -10.24 -18.49 6.26
N LEU A 64 -9.15 -18.10 6.90
CA LEU A 64 -8.96 -18.29 8.33
C LEU A 64 -9.93 -17.42 9.14
N ILE A 65 -10.15 -16.16 8.73
CA ILE A 65 -11.15 -15.25 9.32
C ILE A 65 -12.57 -15.79 9.15
N GLU A 66 -12.90 -16.36 7.98
CA GLU A 66 -14.23 -16.92 7.69
C GLU A 66 -14.56 -18.15 8.54
N ASN A 67 -13.55 -18.97 8.86
CA ASN A 67 -13.72 -20.22 9.62
C ASN A 67 -13.59 -20.05 11.14
N ALA A 68 -13.12 -18.90 11.62
CA ALA A 68 -12.92 -18.63 13.04
C ALA A 68 -14.16 -18.01 13.67
N GLU A 69 -14.67 -18.63 14.73
CA GLU A 69 -15.69 -18.04 15.60
C GLU A 69 -15.02 -17.15 16.66
N ILE A 70 -15.14 -15.84 16.49
CA ILE A 70 -14.64 -14.83 17.45
C ILE A 70 -15.72 -13.81 17.72
N ASP A 71 -15.91 -13.51 19.01
CA ASP A 71 -16.65 -12.33 19.44
C ASP A 71 -15.70 -11.12 19.47
N VAL A 72 -15.94 -10.16 18.58
CA VAL A 72 -15.07 -8.99 18.43
C VAL A 72 -15.56 -7.89 19.38
N PRO A 73 -14.74 -7.42 20.34
CA PRO A 73 -15.16 -6.38 21.26
C PRO A 73 -15.50 -5.07 20.53
N LEU A 74 -16.71 -4.55 20.76
CA LEU A 74 -17.18 -3.30 20.13
C LEU A 74 -16.25 -2.11 20.39
N VAL A 75 -15.58 -2.09 21.55
CA VAL A 75 -14.60 -1.05 21.90
C VAL A 75 -13.42 -1.03 20.93
N MET A 76 -12.90 -2.19 20.53
CA MET A 76 -11.79 -2.27 19.57
C MET A 76 -12.19 -1.78 18.18
N ILE A 77 -13.42 -2.08 17.76
CA ILE A 77 -13.98 -1.57 16.51
C ILE A 77 -14.10 -0.05 16.57
N ALA A 78 -14.66 0.49 17.66
CA ALA A 78 -14.83 1.92 17.85
C ALA A 78 -13.49 2.67 17.86
N ASP A 79 -12.49 2.15 18.58
CA ASP A 79 -11.15 2.73 18.66
C ASP A 79 -10.47 2.78 17.29
N LYS A 80 -10.57 1.70 16.50
CA LYS A 80 -10.04 1.64 15.13
C LYS A 80 -10.74 2.65 14.21
N VAL A 81 -12.07 2.74 14.28
CA VAL A 81 -12.87 3.70 13.50
C VAL A 81 -12.48 5.13 13.82
N GLU A 82 -12.37 5.48 15.10
CA GLU A 82 -11.98 6.83 15.52
C GLU A 82 -10.51 7.11 15.14
N GLY A 83 -9.62 6.11 15.17
CA GLY A 83 -8.27 6.21 14.65
C GLY A 83 -8.23 6.61 13.18
N TRP A 84 -8.97 5.91 12.31
CA TRP A 84 -9.04 6.24 10.89
C TRP A 84 -9.70 7.58 10.59
N ILE A 85 -10.70 7.98 11.39
CA ILE A 85 -11.31 9.31 11.24
C ILE A 85 -10.32 10.41 11.62
N ARG A 86 -9.53 10.22 12.69
CA ARG A 86 -8.46 11.16 13.07
C ARG A 86 -7.38 11.27 12.01
N GLU A 87 -6.94 10.14 11.45
CA GLU A 87 -5.96 10.09 10.36
C GLU A 87 -6.48 10.87 9.14
N LEU A 88 -7.71 10.58 8.70
CA LEU A 88 -8.34 11.30 7.60
C LEU A 88 -8.47 12.80 7.88
N SER A 89 -8.87 13.19 9.09
CA SER A 89 -8.97 14.60 9.49
C SER A 89 -7.61 15.29 9.43
N SER A 90 -6.56 14.65 9.97
CA SER A 90 -5.20 15.19 9.97
C SER A 90 -4.68 15.41 8.54
N ASP A 91 -4.93 14.47 7.63
CA ASP A 91 -4.50 14.58 6.24
C ASP A 91 -5.30 15.61 5.42
N LEU A 92 -6.54 15.87 5.82
CA LEU A 92 -7.35 16.96 5.27
C LEU A 92 -6.86 18.32 5.79
N GLU A 93 -6.59 18.43 7.09
CA GLU A 93 -6.08 19.64 7.72
C GLU A 93 -4.74 20.07 7.14
N LYS A 94 -3.82 19.12 6.88
CA LYS A 94 -2.55 19.39 6.17
C LYS A 94 -2.75 19.98 4.77
N ARG A 95 -3.88 19.70 4.12
CA ARG A 95 -4.27 20.25 2.81
C ARG A 95 -5.13 21.51 2.93
N GLY A 96 -5.38 21.99 4.15
CA GLY A 96 -6.26 23.14 4.40
C GLY A 96 -7.75 22.84 4.20
N GLU A 97 -8.14 21.56 4.20
CA GLU A 97 -9.52 21.10 4.08
C GLU A 97 -10.07 20.69 5.46
N ASP A 98 -11.37 20.89 5.66
CA ASP A 98 -12.08 20.44 6.87
C ASP A 98 -12.88 19.17 6.56
N LEU A 99 -12.94 18.24 7.51
CA LEU A 99 -13.60 16.94 7.35
C LEU A 99 -15.09 17.09 6.98
N GLU A 100 -15.81 18.01 7.62
CA GLU A 100 -17.24 18.19 7.37
C GLU A 100 -17.48 18.75 5.95
N LYS A 101 -16.66 19.72 5.52
CA LYS A 101 -16.72 20.25 4.14
C LYS A 101 -16.36 19.19 3.10
N PHE A 102 -15.37 18.36 3.39
CA PHE A 102 -14.96 17.25 2.52
C PHE A 102 -16.11 16.25 2.33
N LEU A 103 -16.74 15.83 3.44
CA LEU A 103 -17.88 14.91 3.40
C LEU A 103 -19.09 15.50 2.66
N GLN A 104 -19.40 16.78 2.88
CA GLN A 104 -20.45 17.49 2.15
C GLN A 104 -20.20 17.53 0.64
N THR A 105 -18.97 17.82 0.22
CA THR A 105 -18.59 17.83 -1.21
C THR A 105 -18.75 16.46 -1.86
N LYS A 106 -18.59 15.39 -1.07
CA LYS A 106 -18.81 14.00 -1.49
C LYS A 106 -20.24 13.50 -1.30
N GLY A 107 -21.14 14.34 -0.78
CA GLY A 107 -22.53 13.96 -0.50
C GLY A 107 -22.67 12.87 0.56
N ARG A 108 -21.73 12.80 1.50
CA ARG A 108 -21.70 11.80 2.58
C ARG A 108 -21.85 12.46 3.95
N THR A 109 -22.35 11.72 4.92
CA THR A 109 -22.38 12.16 6.34
C THR A 109 -21.32 11.46 7.16
N ARG A 110 -21.03 11.99 8.36
CA ARG A 110 -20.08 11.39 9.29
C ARG A 110 -20.57 10.04 9.81
N GLU A 111 -21.87 9.84 9.94
CA GLU A 111 -22.49 8.56 10.33
C GLU A 111 -22.29 7.52 9.23
N GLN A 112 -22.44 7.90 7.96
CA GLN A 112 -22.18 7.00 6.84
C GLN A 112 -20.70 6.61 6.78
N LEU A 113 -19.79 7.57 7.01
CA LEU A 113 -18.36 7.30 7.11
C LEU A 113 -18.06 6.32 8.24
N ARG A 114 -18.62 6.55 9.44
CA ARG A 114 -18.47 5.66 10.59
C ARG A 114 -19.01 4.26 10.33
N ALA A 115 -20.17 4.14 9.69
CA ALA A 115 -20.76 2.84 9.37
C ALA A 115 -19.92 2.07 8.33
N ASP A 116 -19.38 2.75 7.32
CA ASP A 116 -18.46 2.15 6.35
C ASP A 116 -17.16 1.69 7.04
N TYR A 117 -16.62 2.52 7.93
CA TYR A 117 -15.41 2.18 8.69
C TYR A 117 -15.66 1.07 9.69
N ALA A 118 -16.82 1.00 10.35
CA ALA A 118 -17.13 -0.04 11.32
C ALA A 118 -17.12 -1.43 10.68
N ARG A 119 -17.71 -1.59 9.48
CA ARG A 119 -17.68 -2.88 8.75
C ARG A 119 -16.25 -3.30 8.39
N ARG A 120 -15.42 -2.35 7.98
CA ARG A 120 -14.01 -2.61 7.67
C ARG A 120 -13.21 -2.91 8.94
N ALA A 121 -13.44 -2.15 10.01
CA ALA A 121 -12.74 -2.27 11.28
C ALA A 121 -13.05 -3.61 11.97
N GLU A 122 -14.29 -4.09 11.91
CA GLU A 122 -14.65 -5.41 12.44
C GLU A 122 -13.78 -6.52 11.81
N ARG A 123 -13.65 -6.50 10.47
CA ARG A 123 -12.83 -7.48 9.74
C ARG A 123 -11.35 -7.37 10.10
N GLU A 124 -10.82 -6.16 10.18
CA GLU A 124 -9.42 -5.90 10.51
C GLU A 124 -9.11 -6.33 11.96
N VAL A 125 -9.95 -5.96 12.93
CA VAL A 125 -9.79 -6.38 14.32
C VAL A 125 -9.91 -7.90 14.45
N ARG A 126 -10.84 -8.53 13.73
CA ARG A 126 -10.94 -10.00 13.70
C ARG A 126 -9.65 -10.63 13.15
N ARG A 127 -9.11 -10.11 12.05
CA ARG A 127 -7.83 -10.57 11.50
C ARG A 127 -6.72 -10.47 12.54
N ASP A 128 -6.55 -9.28 13.12
CA ASP A 128 -5.47 -8.98 14.06
C ASP A 128 -5.55 -9.95 15.26
N LEU A 129 -6.73 -10.12 15.86
CA LEU A 129 -6.94 -11.06 16.99
C LEU A 129 -6.62 -12.52 16.65
N ILE A 130 -6.98 -13.00 15.45
CA ILE A 130 -6.68 -14.39 15.08
C ILE A 130 -5.19 -14.57 14.82
N LEU A 131 -4.56 -13.63 14.13
CA LEU A 131 -3.12 -13.70 13.86
C LEU A 131 -2.30 -13.63 15.15
N ASP A 132 -2.67 -12.75 16.07
CA ASP A 132 -2.06 -12.66 17.40
C ASP A 132 -2.19 -14.01 18.13
N ARG A 133 -3.39 -14.62 18.10
CA ARG A 133 -3.61 -15.91 18.73
C ARG A 133 -2.79 -17.04 18.11
N ILE A 134 -2.63 -17.04 16.78
CA ILE A 134 -1.77 -18.03 16.09
C ILE A 134 -0.32 -17.81 16.47
N ALA A 135 0.16 -16.55 16.49
CA ALA A 135 1.51 -16.23 16.90
C ALA A 135 1.82 -16.72 18.32
N GLU A 136 0.88 -16.55 19.26
CA GLU A 136 0.99 -17.11 20.62
C GLU A 136 1.05 -18.65 20.64
N LEU A 137 0.19 -19.32 19.86
CA LEU A 137 0.11 -20.78 19.82
C LEU A 137 1.37 -21.41 19.20
N GLU A 138 1.86 -20.82 18.12
CA GLU A 138 3.07 -21.24 17.41
C GLU A 138 4.36 -20.72 18.07
N LYS A 139 4.23 -19.89 19.12
CA LYS A 139 5.34 -19.27 19.86
C LYS A 139 6.30 -18.54 18.92
N LEU A 140 5.73 -17.73 18.04
CA LEU A 140 6.50 -16.87 17.17
C LEU A 140 7.13 -15.77 18.02
N GLU A 141 8.45 -15.76 18.05
CA GLU A 141 9.25 -14.70 18.66
C GLU A 141 9.87 -13.89 17.53
N VAL A 142 9.75 -12.56 17.61
CA VAL A 142 10.42 -11.64 16.68
C VAL A 142 11.64 -11.12 17.40
N ASP A 143 12.82 -11.29 16.78
CA ASP A 143 14.05 -10.77 17.36
C ASP A 143 14.29 -9.30 16.97
N GLU A 144 15.04 -8.57 17.80
CA GLU A 144 15.35 -7.16 17.52
C GLU A 144 16.12 -6.95 16.20
N GLN A 145 16.88 -7.95 15.74
CA GLN A 145 17.63 -7.86 14.49
C GLN A 145 16.68 -7.90 13.30
N GLU A 146 15.68 -8.80 13.31
CA GLU A 146 14.62 -8.87 12.31
C GLU A 146 13.84 -7.56 12.21
N VAL A 147 13.49 -6.95 13.35
CA VAL A 147 12.83 -5.63 13.37
C VAL A 147 13.72 -4.56 12.73
N LYS A 148 15.02 -4.52 13.10
CA LYS A 148 15.98 -3.55 12.54
C LYS A 148 16.22 -3.77 11.04
N GLU A 149 16.26 -5.01 10.59
CA GLU A 149 16.40 -5.36 9.18
C GLU A 149 15.18 -4.93 8.37
N GLU A 150 13.98 -5.18 8.88
CA GLU A 150 12.75 -4.79 8.20
C GLU A 150 12.57 -3.26 8.20
N ALA A 151 12.88 -2.59 9.32
CA ALA A 151 12.91 -1.13 9.40
C ALA A 151 13.90 -0.52 8.40
N ARG A 152 15.04 -1.17 8.14
CA ARG A 152 15.98 -0.75 7.08
C ARG A 152 15.38 -0.94 5.69
N LYS A 153 14.72 -2.06 5.40
CA LYS A 153 14.08 -2.28 4.09
C LYS A 153 13.00 -1.22 3.82
N ILE A 154 12.14 -0.95 4.81
CA ILE A 154 11.07 0.05 4.70
C ILE A 154 11.66 1.45 4.51
N SER A 155 12.60 1.85 5.36
CA SER A 155 13.26 3.16 5.24
C SER A 155 14.04 3.30 3.92
N GLN A 156 14.51 2.21 3.31
CA GLN A 156 15.17 2.29 2.01
C GLN A 156 14.25 2.67 0.85
N THR A 157 12.94 2.42 0.98
CA THR A 157 11.95 2.74 -0.05
C THR A 157 11.43 4.18 -0.01
N SER A 158 11.76 4.95 1.05
CA SER A 158 11.23 6.30 1.27
C SER A 158 12.36 7.34 1.29
N GLU A 159 12.53 8.12 0.21
CA GLU A 159 13.67 9.03 0.05
C GLU A 159 13.71 10.17 1.10
N ASP A 160 12.55 10.70 1.50
CA ASP A 160 12.50 11.96 2.25
C ASP A 160 12.61 11.85 3.78
N ASN A 161 12.62 10.66 4.40
CA ASN A 161 12.61 10.54 5.88
C ASN A 161 13.22 9.23 6.44
N ARG A 162 14.24 8.65 5.77
CA ARG A 162 14.81 7.33 6.11
C ARG A 162 15.17 7.17 7.59
N GLU A 163 15.84 8.17 8.16
CA GLU A 163 16.33 8.14 9.54
C GLU A 163 15.19 8.27 10.57
N GLN A 164 14.20 9.13 10.30
CA GLN A 164 13.01 9.28 11.15
C GLN A 164 12.12 8.03 11.12
N LEU A 165 11.97 7.39 9.95
CA LEU A 165 11.25 6.13 9.80
C LEU A 165 11.94 4.98 10.53
N TYR A 166 13.25 4.87 10.41
CA TYR A 166 14.01 3.86 11.15
C TYR A 166 13.90 4.06 12.67
N GLU A 167 14.04 5.30 13.15
CA GLU A 167 13.85 5.60 14.58
C GLU A 167 12.42 5.32 15.05
N TYR A 168 11.41 5.59 14.23
CA TYR A 168 10.01 5.30 14.58
C TYR A 168 9.75 3.81 14.80
N TYR A 169 10.36 2.93 14.00
CA TYR A 169 10.20 1.48 14.12
C TYR A 169 11.14 0.82 15.15
N THR A 170 12.16 1.54 15.63
CA THR A 170 13.16 0.99 16.57
C THR A 170 13.14 1.66 17.95
N LYS A 171 12.30 2.68 18.17
CA LYS A 171 12.00 3.21 19.51
C LYS A 171 10.85 2.43 20.13
N ASP A 172 11.10 1.87 21.31
CA ASP A 172 10.12 1.22 22.20
C ASP A 172 8.96 2.14 22.60
#